data_AF-A0A7Y5IRW2-F1
#
_entry.id   AF-A0A7Y5IRW2-F1
#
_cell.length_a   1.000
_cell.length_b   1.000
_cell.length_c   1.000
_cell.angle_alpha   90.00
_cell.angle_beta   90.00
_cell.angle_gamma   90.00
#
_symmetry.space_group_name_H-M   'P 1'
#
loop_
_entity.id
_entity.type
_entity.pdbx_description
1 polymer ?
#
loop_
_entity_poly.entity_id
_entity_poly.type
_entity_poly.pdbx_seq_one_letter_code
_entity_poly.pdbx_strand_id
1 'polypeptide(L)'
;MGGWLEERTGLPSALRRWCERPIPGGARWSYSLGAALLALLLVQVTTCIALSLSYSPSADTAHSSVQFIMEEAFLGQFIRSLHYHGTNFTVTFLILTAVRLVIARAYRKPREIQWLVAFALGMLVLATAITGYVLPWDQYGYWGTQVRTSIMGSGPVVGPRLKTFVLGGNELGNLTLTRFYTAHALLLPALFAVLLPVYFRLAARHGVPTPKGGAEPVVPYWPFQAARDNSFALLVLAALFGVALLFPARLGEVADPQVTYPARPEWYFLWLFQTLKYFKGPLEVVGTVVIPHAVAVVVALLPFLDRGESWSGLGRRAVLGILALIVCGWASLSALALWEDLKSGHFAELALWEATPDEGWDVEGCYKEKCAKCHGRDGAGYLDSTPDFTLPEYWKGARSDVRLIKAILKGIPNENIPEDERMPAFEKELTPGQAKAMVVWKLRPFGEASEKE
;
A
#
# COMPACT_ATOMS: atom_id res chain seq x y z
N MET A 1 -29.17 -18.97 34.53
CA MET A 1 -28.75 -18.61 33.15
C MET A 1 -27.47 -19.33 32.71
N GLY A 2 -26.37 -19.32 33.49
CA GLY A 2 -25.09 -19.94 33.08
C GLY A 2 -25.15 -21.45 32.77
N GLY A 3 -25.83 -22.25 33.60
CA GLY A 3 -25.95 -23.71 33.37
C GLY A 3 -26.76 -24.07 32.11
N TRP A 4 -27.83 -23.31 31.81
CA TRP A 4 -28.63 -23.50 30.59
C TRP A 4 -27.82 -23.19 29.31
N LEU A 5 -27.01 -22.12 29.33
CA LEU A 5 -26.11 -21.77 28.23
C LEU A 5 -25.02 -22.84 28.03
N GLU A 6 -24.46 -23.36 29.11
CA GLU A 6 -23.46 -24.44 29.06
C GLU A 6 -24.04 -25.70 28.41
N GLU A 7 -25.22 -26.15 28.85
CA GLU A 7 -25.87 -27.36 28.32
C GLU A 7 -26.18 -27.25 26.82
N ARG A 8 -26.54 -26.05 26.34
CA ARG A 8 -26.94 -25.84 24.94
C ARG A 8 -25.79 -25.51 23.99
N THR A 9 -24.75 -24.85 24.47
CA THR A 9 -23.73 -24.26 23.58
C THR A 9 -22.29 -24.61 23.95
N GLY A 10 -22.02 -24.98 25.22
CA GLY A 10 -20.65 -25.12 25.73
C GLY A 10 -19.80 -23.84 25.68
N LEU A 11 -20.41 -22.67 25.40
CA LEU A 11 -19.70 -21.40 25.31
C LEU A 11 -19.07 -20.95 26.64
N PRO A 12 -19.75 -21.07 27.80
CA PRO A 12 -19.15 -20.69 29.08
C PRO A 12 -17.87 -21.47 29.38
N SER A 13 -17.83 -22.79 29.18
CA SER A 13 -16.61 -23.59 29.37
C SER A 13 -15.54 -23.29 28.33
N ALA A 14 -15.90 -23.03 27.07
CA ALA A 14 -14.95 -22.59 26.05
C ALA A 14 -14.29 -21.25 26.41
N LEU A 15 -15.08 -20.27 26.89
CA LEU A 15 -14.58 -18.98 27.33
C LEU A 15 -13.70 -19.12 28.58
N ARG A 16 -14.11 -19.92 29.57
CA ARG A 16 -13.30 -20.18 30.76
C ARG A 16 -11.94 -20.79 30.38
N ARG A 17 -11.93 -21.81 29.51
CA ARG A 17 -10.67 -22.40 28.99
C ARG A 17 -9.77 -21.37 28.30
N TRP A 18 -10.35 -20.42 27.57
CA TRP A 18 -9.58 -19.35 26.95
C TRP A 18 -8.98 -18.38 27.97
N CYS A 19 -9.77 -17.96 28.97
CA CYS A 19 -9.33 -17.06 30.03
C CYS A 19 -8.28 -17.68 30.95
N GLU A 20 -8.40 -18.97 31.24
CA GLU A 20 -7.51 -19.71 32.14
C GLU A 20 -6.29 -20.30 31.43
N ARG A 21 -6.16 -20.10 30.10
CA ARG A 21 -5.05 -20.68 29.34
C ARG A 21 -3.70 -20.29 29.96
N PRO A 22 -2.77 -21.24 30.11
CA PRO A 22 -1.47 -20.97 30.70
C PRO A 22 -0.63 -20.08 29.78
N ILE A 23 0.01 -19.05 30.35
CA ILE A 23 0.99 -18.19 29.70
C ILE A 23 2.37 -18.48 30.31
N PRO A 24 3.19 -19.31 29.64
CA PRO A 24 4.54 -19.60 30.11
C PRO A 24 5.43 -18.36 30.03
N GLY A 25 6.20 -18.12 31.09
CA GLY A 25 7.06 -16.94 31.17
C GLY A 25 6.41 -15.71 31.78
N GLY A 26 5.22 -15.88 32.37
CA GLY A 26 4.41 -14.77 32.85
C GLY A 26 3.84 -13.93 31.72
N ALA A 27 3.01 -12.94 32.08
CA ALA A 27 2.55 -11.98 31.11
C ALA A 27 3.75 -11.17 30.55
N ARG A 28 3.72 -10.76 29.27
CA ARG A 28 4.78 -9.96 28.61
C ARG A 28 4.22 -9.08 27.51
N TRP A 29 4.78 -7.88 27.33
CA TRP A 29 4.38 -6.95 26.26
C TRP A 29 4.68 -7.50 24.86
N SER A 30 5.73 -8.30 24.69
CA SER A 30 6.07 -8.92 23.40
C SER A 30 5.03 -9.93 22.93
N TYR A 31 4.15 -10.42 23.81
CA TYR A 31 3.04 -11.30 23.44
C TYR A 31 1.85 -10.51 22.87
N SER A 32 1.78 -9.22 23.14
CA SER A 32 0.66 -8.36 22.74
C SER A 32 0.72 -7.89 21.28
N LEU A 33 1.85 -8.13 20.57
CA LEU A 33 1.97 -7.85 19.13
C LEU A 33 0.89 -8.57 18.31
N GLY A 34 0.56 -9.82 18.65
CA GLY A 34 -0.47 -10.59 17.97
C GLY A 34 -1.88 -10.04 18.22
N ALA A 35 -2.15 -9.52 19.41
CA ALA A 35 -3.43 -8.90 19.75
C ALA A 35 -3.62 -7.56 19.01
N ALA A 36 -2.56 -6.74 18.93
CA ALA A 36 -2.58 -5.51 18.13
C ALA A 36 -2.78 -5.80 16.63
N LEU A 37 -2.10 -6.82 16.08
CA LEU A 37 -2.31 -7.23 14.69
C LEU A 37 -3.75 -7.68 14.42
N LEU A 38 -4.35 -8.46 15.33
CA LEU A 38 -5.76 -8.86 15.20
C LEU A 38 -6.69 -7.64 15.23
N ALA A 39 -6.46 -6.69 16.15
CA ALA A 39 -7.26 -5.47 16.23
C ALA A 39 -7.18 -4.64 14.95
N LEU A 40 -5.98 -4.50 14.37
CA LEU A 40 -5.77 -3.83 13.08
C LEU A 40 -6.49 -4.54 11.93
N LEU A 41 -6.47 -5.88 11.88
CA LEU A 41 -7.22 -6.65 10.87
C LEU A 41 -8.74 -6.43 11.00
N LEU A 42 -9.27 -6.35 12.23
CA LEU A 42 -10.69 -6.04 12.45
C LEU A 42 -11.04 -4.63 11.98
N VAL A 43 -10.16 -3.64 12.20
CA VAL A 43 -10.33 -2.29 11.62
C VAL A 43 -10.34 -2.36 10.11
N GLN A 44 -9.43 -3.11 9.47
CA GLN A 44 -9.37 -3.25 8.02
C GLN A 44 -10.67 -3.84 7.45
N VAL A 45 -11.19 -4.91 8.03
CA VAL A 45 -12.47 -5.51 7.59
C VAL A 45 -13.63 -4.54 7.79
N THR A 46 -13.71 -3.88 8.94
CA THR A 46 -14.83 -2.98 9.28
C THR A 46 -14.84 -1.76 8.36
N THR A 47 -13.68 -1.14 8.14
CA THR A 47 -13.53 0.00 7.22
C THR A 47 -13.74 -0.41 5.77
N CYS A 48 -13.28 -1.60 5.35
CA CYS A 48 -13.54 -2.13 4.01
C CYS A 48 -15.04 -2.27 3.74
N ILE A 49 -15.80 -2.83 4.69
CA ILE A 49 -17.26 -2.96 4.58
C ILE A 49 -17.90 -1.56 4.46
N ALA A 50 -17.52 -0.62 5.33
CA ALA A 50 -18.06 0.73 5.30
C ALA A 50 -17.79 1.46 3.97
N LEU A 51 -16.57 1.37 3.45
CA LEU A 51 -16.19 1.96 2.16
C LEU A 51 -16.94 1.31 0.99
N SER A 52 -17.14 0.00 1.06
CA SER A 52 -17.83 -0.77 0.01
C SER A 52 -19.29 -0.38 -0.16
N LEU A 53 -19.92 0.25 0.84
CA LEU A 53 -21.31 0.72 0.74
C LEU A 53 -21.48 1.90 -0.24
N SER A 54 -20.41 2.63 -0.52
CA SER A 54 -20.42 3.83 -1.38
C SER A 54 -19.47 3.73 -2.57
N TYR A 55 -18.74 2.62 -2.72
CA TYR A 55 -17.75 2.43 -3.78
C TYR A 55 -18.36 1.78 -5.04
N SER A 56 -18.03 2.29 -6.23
CA SER A 56 -18.48 1.74 -7.51
C SER A 56 -17.32 1.13 -8.31
N PRO A 57 -17.24 -0.21 -8.45
CA PRO A 57 -16.09 -0.91 -9.04
C PRO A 57 -16.09 -0.92 -10.58
N SER A 58 -16.07 0.27 -11.19
CA SER A 58 -15.93 0.47 -12.65
C SER A 58 -14.82 1.47 -12.96
N ALA A 59 -14.06 1.28 -14.03
CA ALA A 59 -13.01 2.20 -14.45
C ALA A 59 -13.52 3.64 -14.67
N ASP A 60 -14.80 3.80 -15.01
CA ASP A 60 -15.43 5.11 -15.24
C ASP A 60 -15.86 5.81 -13.95
N THR A 61 -16.16 5.04 -12.89
CA THR A 61 -16.80 5.58 -11.67
C THR A 61 -16.01 5.32 -10.39
N ALA A 62 -14.95 4.52 -10.42
CA ALA A 62 -14.20 4.14 -9.22
C ALA A 62 -13.57 5.36 -8.56
N HIS A 63 -12.89 6.20 -9.34
CA HIS A 63 -12.25 7.41 -8.85
C HIS A 63 -13.27 8.41 -8.29
N SER A 64 -14.35 8.71 -9.03
CA SER A 64 -15.41 9.62 -8.58
C SER A 64 -16.18 9.09 -7.36
N SER A 65 -16.40 7.78 -7.26
CA SER A 65 -17.02 7.20 -6.05
C SER A 65 -16.13 7.34 -4.81
N VAL A 66 -14.81 7.27 -4.99
CA VAL A 66 -13.85 7.53 -3.92
C VAL A 66 -13.79 9.02 -3.56
N GLN A 67 -13.90 9.90 -4.55
CA GLN A 67 -14.03 11.33 -4.32
C GLN A 67 -15.29 11.65 -3.49
N PHE A 68 -16.44 11.07 -3.84
CA PHE A 68 -17.67 11.16 -3.04
C PHE A 68 -17.46 10.67 -1.59
N ILE A 69 -16.79 9.53 -1.40
CA ILE A 69 -16.44 9.04 -0.05
C ILE A 69 -15.61 10.08 0.73
N MET A 70 -14.70 10.77 0.04
CA MET A 70 -13.79 11.73 0.66
C MET A 70 -14.46 13.06 1.00
N GLU A 71 -15.36 13.53 0.15
CA GLU A 71 -15.90 14.91 0.21
C GLU A 71 -17.30 14.97 0.79
N GLU A 72 -18.15 13.96 0.56
CA GLU A 72 -19.58 14.02 0.86
C GLU A 72 -20.05 12.98 1.89
N ALA A 73 -19.47 11.78 1.91
CA ALA A 73 -19.92 10.71 2.79
C ALA A 73 -19.65 11.02 4.27
N PHE A 74 -20.61 10.68 5.14
CA PHE A 74 -20.46 10.86 6.60
C PHE A 74 -19.23 10.11 7.14
N LEU A 75 -18.29 10.86 7.72
CA LEU A 75 -16.98 10.36 8.19
C LEU A 75 -16.15 9.64 7.11
N GLY A 76 -16.49 9.77 5.82
CA GLY A 76 -15.89 8.96 4.77
C GLY A 76 -14.39 9.21 4.58
N GLN A 77 -13.95 10.48 4.65
CA GLN A 77 -12.53 10.84 4.66
C GLN A 77 -11.75 10.14 5.79
N PHE A 78 -12.32 10.15 7.00
CA PHE A 78 -11.71 9.54 8.17
C PHE A 78 -11.68 8.00 8.05
N ILE A 79 -12.78 7.38 7.59
CA ILE A 79 -12.85 5.92 7.37
C ILE A 79 -11.85 5.48 6.30
N ARG A 80 -11.73 6.21 5.18
CA ARG A 80 -10.71 5.94 4.16
C ARG A 80 -9.31 6.09 4.74
N SER A 81 -9.07 7.12 5.55
CA SER A 81 -7.77 7.35 6.19
C SER A 81 -7.41 6.23 7.17
N LEU A 82 -8.37 5.73 7.95
CA LEU A 82 -8.18 4.54 8.78
C LEU A 82 -7.86 3.30 7.95
N HIS A 83 -8.52 3.10 6.81
CA HIS A 83 -8.28 1.96 5.93
C HIS A 83 -6.87 2.03 5.33
N TYR A 84 -6.50 3.19 4.77
CA TYR A 84 -5.20 3.46 4.15
C TYR A 84 -4.03 3.32 5.14
N HIS A 85 -4.06 4.05 6.26
CA HIS A 85 -3.00 3.99 7.27
C HIS A 85 -3.02 2.67 8.05
N GLY A 86 -4.21 2.09 8.23
CA GLY A 86 -4.35 0.80 8.89
C GLY A 86 -3.67 -0.32 8.11
N THR A 87 -3.55 -0.23 6.78
CA THR A 87 -2.75 -1.16 5.97
C THR A 87 -1.27 -1.09 6.36
N ASN A 88 -0.71 0.12 6.47
CA ASN A 88 0.68 0.33 6.89
C ASN A 88 0.95 -0.22 8.31
N PHE A 89 0.03 0.04 9.25
CA PHE A 89 0.12 -0.50 10.60
C PHE A 89 0.02 -2.03 10.59
N THR A 90 -0.92 -2.60 9.84
CA THR A 90 -1.11 -4.06 9.75
C THR A 90 0.16 -4.74 9.24
N VAL A 91 0.77 -4.24 8.16
CA VAL A 91 2.02 -4.81 7.62
C VAL A 91 3.18 -4.65 8.60
N THR A 92 3.29 -3.50 9.27
CA THR A 92 4.31 -3.28 10.30
C THR A 92 4.18 -4.30 11.43
N PHE A 93 2.98 -4.47 11.99
CA PHE A 93 2.73 -5.42 13.08
C PHE A 93 2.83 -6.87 12.63
N LEU A 94 2.54 -7.18 11.37
CA LEU A 94 2.80 -8.49 10.77
C LEU A 94 4.30 -8.81 10.80
N ILE A 95 5.14 -7.90 10.31
CA ILE A 95 6.61 -8.08 10.29
C ILE A 95 7.14 -8.24 11.72
N LEU A 96 6.75 -7.36 12.65
CA LEU A 96 7.17 -7.44 14.05
C LEU A 96 6.74 -8.75 14.71
N THR A 97 5.50 -9.19 14.44
CA THR A 97 4.98 -10.47 14.94
C THR A 97 5.77 -11.65 14.37
N ALA A 98 6.02 -11.66 13.05
CA ALA A 98 6.80 -12.72 12.39
C ALA A 98 8.21 -12.81 12.96
N VAL A 99 8.94 -11.69 13.05
CA VAL A 99 10.29 -11.63 13.64
C VAL A 99 10.29 -12.19 15.07
N ARG A 100 9.33 -11.74 15.91
CA ARG A 100 9.20 -12.23 17.29
C ARG A 100 8.92 -13.72 17.35
N LEU A 101 8.05 -14.25 16.47
CA LEU A 101 7.74 -15.69 16.43
C LEU A 101 8.97 -16.52 16.01
N VAL A 102 9.78 -16.03 15.07
CA VAL A 102 11.04 -16.68 14.66
C VAL A 102 12.05 -16.67 15.81
N ILE A 103 12.27 -15.52 16.46
CA ILE A 103 13.18 -15.41 17.61
C ILE A 103 12.75 -16.32 18.77
N ALA A 104 11.44 -16.42 19.01
CA ALA A 104 10.85 -17.30 20.02
C ALA A 104 10.75 -18.77 19.59
N ARG A 105 11.18 -19.12 18.37
CA ARG A 105 11.08 -20.47 17.79
C ARG A 105 9.67 -21.06 17.91
N ALA A 106 8.66 -20.21 17.75
CA ALA A 106 7.25 -20.56 17.88
C ALA A 106 6.75 -21.53 16.80
N TYR A 107 7.58 -21.76 15.78
CA TYR A 107 7.35 -22.66 14.66
C TYR A 107 7.76 -24.12 14.94
N ARG A 108 8.49 -24.40 16.02
CA ARG A 108 8.94 -25.76 16.35
C ARG A 108 7.78 -26.64 16.83
N LYS A 109 7.99 -27.96 16.76
CA LYS A 109 7.08 -29.00 17.28
C LYS A 109 6.48 -28.61 18.63
N PRO A 110 5.15 -28.75 18.85
CA PRO A 110 4.13 -29.32 17.95
C PRO A 110 3.38 -28.26 17.08
N ARG A 111 4.01 -27.12 16.76
CA ARG A 111 3.35 -25.96 16.14
C ARG A 111 3.64 -25.79 14.66
N GLU A 112 4.12 -26.83 13.98
CA GLU A 112 4.51 -26.79 12.56
C GLU A 112 3.32 -26.36 11.68
N ILE A 113 2.14 -26.97 11.88
CA ILE A 113 0.93 -26.61 11.14
C ILE A 113 0.44 -25.21 11.51
N GLN A 114 0.54 -24.81 12.79
CA GLN A 114 0.17 -23.47 13.23
C GLN A 114 1.05 -22.40 12.55
N TRP A 115 2.33 -22.70 12.35
CA TRP A 115 3.26 -21.84 11.61
C TRP A 115 2.87 -21.70 10.14
N LEU A 116 2.56 -22.80 9.46
CA LEU A 116 2.13 -22.76 8.05
C LEU A 116 0.82 -21.97 7.87
N VAL A 117 -0.12 -22.12 8.79
CA VAL A 117 -1.36 -21.32 8.79
C VAL A 117 -1.06 -19.83 9.06
N ALA A 118 -0.18 -19.51 10.01
CA ALA A 118 0.23 -18.13 10.26
C ALA A 118 0.96 -17.51 9.05
N PHE A 119 1.82 -18.29 8.38
CA PHE A 119 2.49 -17.89 7.15
C PHE A 119 1.48 -17.62 6.03
N ALA A 120 0.51 -18.51 5.83
CA ALA A 120 -0.57 -18.31 4.86
C ALA A 120 -1.40 -17.05 5.15
N LEU A 121 -1.78 -16.83 6.42
CA LEU A 121 -2.45 -15.60 6.86
C LEU A 121 -1.61 -14.35 6.59
N GLY A 122 -0.29 -14.40 6.82
CA GLY A 122 0.62 -13.32 6.48
C GLY A 122 0.67 -13.03 4.98
N MET A 123 0.69 -14.07 4.14
CA MET A 123 0.61 -13.91 2.68
C MET A 123 -0.74 -13.32 2.24
N LEU A 124 -1.85 -13.68 2.91
CA LEU A 124 -3.15 -13.05 2.66
C LEU A 124 -3.14 -11.56 2.99
N VAL A 125 -2.48 -11.13 4.08
CA VAL A 125 -2.35 -9.69 4.40
C VAL A 125 -1.66 -8.94 3.27
N LEU A 126 -0.55 -9.49 2.74
CA LEU A 126 0.17 -8.87 1.62
C LEU A 126 -0.68 -8.87 0.33
N ALA A 127 -1.42 -9.95 0.06
CA ALA A 127 -2.32 -10.04 -1.09
C ALA A 127 -3.47 -9.02 -1.00
N THR A 128 -4.07 -8.83 0.19
CA THR A 128 -5.12 -7.83 0.42
C THR A 128 -4.57 -6.42 0.24
N ALA A 129 -3.36 -6.13 0.77
CA ALA A 129 -2.70 -4.84 0.58
C ALA A 129 -2.47 -4.50 -0.91
N ILE A 130 -2.04 -5.48 -1.72
CA ILE A 130 -1.82 -5.31 -3.16
C ILE A 130 -3.15 -5.09 -3.91
N THR A 131 -4.17 -5.90 -3.60
CA THR A 131 -5.43 -5.88 -4.35
C THR A 131 -6.28 -4.64 -4.08
N GLY A 132 -6.19 -4.06 -2.87
CA GLY A 132 -6.90 -2.82 -2.52
C GLY A 132 -6.31 -1.58 -3.17
N TYR A 133 -5.04 -1.64 -3.58
CA TYR A 133 -4.29 -0.47 -4.03
C TYR A 133 -4.75 0.13 -5.34
N VAL A 134 -5.33 -0.70 -6.21
CA VAL A 134 -5.83 -0.26 -7.52
C VAL A 134 -7.23 0.37 -7.42
N LEU A 135 -7.94 0.14 -6.32
CA LEU A 135 -9.36 0.49 -6.19
C LEU A 135 -9.64 2.01 -6.26
N PRO A 136 -8.77 2.91 -5.77
CA PRO A 136 -8.96 4.35 -6.00
C PRO A 136 -8.93 4.77 -7.47
N TRP A 137 -8.35 3.95 -8.35
CA TRP A 137 -8.22 4.22 -9.79
C TRP A 137 -7.56 5.57 -10.11
N ASP A 138 -6.60 5.96 -9.28
CA ASP A 138 -5.71 7.09 -9.53
C ASP A 138 -4.43 6.65 -10.25
N GLN A 139 -3.64 7.61 -10.72
CA GLN A 139 -2.36 7.35 -11.40
C GLN A 139 -1.45 6.41 -10.59
N TYR A 140 -1.42 6.62 -9.28
CA TYR A 140 -0.57 5.84 -8.39
C TYR A 140 -0.98 4.37 -8.33
N GLY A 141 -2.27 4.10 -8.10
CA GLY A 141 -2.85 2.76 -8.08
C GLY A 141 -2.74 2.04 -9.42
N TYR A 142 -2.98 2.74 -10.53
CA TYR A 142 -2.91 2.21 -11.89
C TYR A 142 -1.48 1.78 -12.24
N TRP A 143 -0.52 2.70 -12.19
CA TRP A 143 0.86 2.44 -12.60
C TRP A 143 1.58 1.48 -11.65
N GLY A 144 1.30 1.54 -10.34
CA GLY A 144 1.79 0.53 -9.39
C GLY A 144 1.28 -0.88 -9.74
N THR A 145 0.04 -1.01 -10.18
CA THR A 145 -0.56 -2.29 -10.58
C THR A 145 -0.02 -2.77 -11.92
N GLN A 146 0.30 -1.87 -12.85
CA GLN A 146 0.94 -2.20 -14.13
C GLN A 146 2.30 -2.86 -13.91
N VAL A 147 3.09 -2.33 -12.97
CA VAL A 147 4.38 -2.92 -12.58
C VAL A 147 4.17 -4.31 -11.95
N ARG A 148 3.27 -4.44 -10.98
CA ARG A 148 3.01 -5.71 -10.28
C ARG A 148 2.51 -6.82 -11.20
N THR A 149 1.60 -6.51 -12.12
CA THR A 149 1.09 -7.48 -13.10
C THR A 149 2.13 -7.82 -14.18
N SER A 150 3.06 -6.91 -14.49
CA SER A 150 4.19 -7.21 -15.37
C SER A 150 5.20 -8.15 -14.72
N ILE A 151 5.48 -7.96 -13.42
CA ILE A 151 6.26 -8.91 -12.61
C ILE A 151 5.58 -10.28 -12.60
N MET A 152 4.27 -10.35 -12.39
CA MET A 152 3.52 -11.61 -12.47
C MET A 152 3.64 -12.27 -13.84
N GLY A 153 3.66 -11.47 -14.92
CA GLY A 153 3.82 -11.93 -16.30
C GLY A 153 5.21 -12.45 -16.64
N SER A 154 6.26 -12.10 -15.89
CA SER A 154 7.64 -12.50 -16.17
C SER A 154 7.91 -13.97 -15.84
N GLY A 155 7.07 -14.60 -15.00
CA GLY A 155 7.23 -16.00 -14.61
C GLY A 155 7.20 -16.95 -15.81
N PRO A 156 8.10 -17.96 -15.88
CA PRO A 156 8.16 -18.86 -17.02
C PRO A 156 6.89 -19.71 -17.12
N VAL A 157 6.47 -20.01 -18.36
CA VAL A 157 5.34 -20.90 -18.73
C VAL A 157 3.95 -20.39 -18.31
N VAL A 158 3.73 -20.14 -17.01
CA VAL A 158 2.43 -19.80 -16.44
C VAL A 158 2.23 -18.29 -16.31
N GLY A 159 3.31 -17.50 -16.18
CA GLY A 159 3.27 -16.06 -15.94
C GLY A 159 2.42 -15.28 -16.96
N PRO A 160 2.66 -15.41 -18.27
CA PRO A 160 1.88 -14.70 -19.27
C PRO A 160 0.39 -15.02 -19.21
N ARG A 161 0.03 -16.30 -19.04
CA ARG A 161 -1.37 -16.73 -18.92
C ARG A 161 -2.03 -16.19 -17.66
N LEU A 162 -1.29 -16.17 -16.55
CA LEU A 162 -1.76 -15.63 -15.28
C LEU A 162 -1.97 -14.11 -15.38
N LYS A 163 -1.04 -13.38 -16.01
CA LYS A 163 -1.19 -11.93 -16.25
C LYS A 163 -2.46 -11.65 -17.07
N THR A 164 -2.65 -12.31 -18.21
CA THR A 164 -3.86 -12.13 -19.03
C THR A 164 -5.13 -12.51 -18.27
N PHE A 165 -5.09 -13.59 -17.47
CA PHE A 165 -6.21 -13.97 -16.61
C PHE A 165 -6.53 -12.92 -15.55
N VAL A 166 -5.52 -12.30 -14.92
CA VAL A 166 -5.74 -11.28 -13.89
C VAL A 166 -6.25 -9.98 -14.50
N LEU A 167 -5.68 -9.54 -15.64
CA LEU A 167 -6.09 -8.33 -16.34
C LEU A 167 -7.47 -8.46 -17.01
N GLY A 168 -7.79 -9.62 -17.56
CA GLY A 168 -9.02 -9.78 -18.37
C GLY A 168 -8.96 -9.10 -19.72
N GLY A 169 -7.77 -8.74 -20.16
CA GLY A 169 -7.48 -8.09 -21.44
C GLY A 169 -5.97 -7.98 -21.64
N ASN A 170 -5.57 -7.19 -22.63
CA ASN A 170 -4.16 -6.92 -22.93
C ASN A 170 -3.55 -5.86 -22.00
N GLU A 171 -4.39 -5.00 -21.43
CA GLU A 171 -4.01 -3.87 -20.58
C GLU A 171 -4.92 -3.77 -19.35
N LEU A 172 -4.55 -2.89 -18.41
CA LEU A 172 -5.38 -2.59 -17.26
C LEU A 172 -6.63 -1.84 -17.70
N GLY A 173 -7.80 -2.38 -17.36
CA GLY A 173 -9.08 -1.75 -17.65
C GLY A 173 -10.17 -2.19 -16.68
N ASN A 174 -11.41 -1.99 -17.08
CA ASN A 174 -12.58 -2.23 -16.24
C ASN A 174 -12.64 -3.65 -15.65
N LEU A 175 -12.36 -4.67 -16.48
CA LEU A 175 -12.36 -6.07 -16.01
C LEU A 175 -11.31 -6.33 -14.93
N THR A 176 -10.13 -5.70 -15.04
CA THR A 176 -9.13 -5.79 -13.98
C THR A 176 -9.70 -5.24 -12.68
N LEU A 177 -10.27 -4.03 -12.72
CA LEU A 177 -10.75 -3.35 -11.54
C LEU A 177 -11.85 -4.13 -10.82
N THR A 178 -12.87 -4.61 -11.55
CA THR A 178 -13.95 -5.42 -10.97
C THR A 178 -13.42 -6.73 -10.37
N ARG A 179 -12.40 -7.35 -10.97
CA ARG A 179 -11.78 -8.57 -10.43
C ARG A 179 -10.97 -8.30 -9.17
N PHE A 180 -10.20 -7.22 -9.16
CA PHE A 180 -9.43 -6.80 -7.99
C PHE A 180 -10.35 -6.43 -6.83
N TYR A 181 -11.43 -5.69 -7.09
CA TYR A 181 -12.46 -5.41 -6.10
C TYR A 181 -13.06 -6.71 -5.53
N THR A 182 -13.48 -7.63 -6.41
CA THR A 182 -14.02 -8.93 -5.99
C THR A 182 -13.02 -9.73 -5.15
N ALA A 183 -11.75 -9.76 -5.55
CA ALA A 183 -10.70 -10.42 -4.79
C ALA A 183 -10.50 -9.76 -3.42
N HIS A 184 -10.41 -8.43 -3.38
CA HIS A 184 -10.11 -7.65 -2.19
C HIS A 184 -11.24 -7.63 -1.16
N ALA A 185 -12.46 -7.35 -1.60
CA ALA A 185 -13.61 -7.15 -0.73
C ALA A 185 -14.33 -8.46 -0.36
N LEU A 186 -14.21 -9.51 -1.18
CA LEU A 186 -14.94 -10.78 -0.98
C LEU A 186 -14.01 -11.98 -0.78
N LEU A 187 -13.18 -12.33 -1.77
CA LEU A 187 -12.46 -13.60 -1.76
C LEU A 187 -11.39 -13.68 -0.66
N LEU A 188 -10.54 -12.67 -0.54
CA LEU A 188 -9.46 -12.65 0.46
C LEU A 188 -10.02 -12.57 1.90
N PRO A 189 -11.01 -11.71 2.21
CA PRO A 189 -11.68 -11.73 3.52
C PRO A 189 -12.37 -13.05 3.84
N ALA A 190 -12.97 -13.73 2.86
CA ALA A 190 -13.55 -15.06 3.06
C ALA A 190 -12.48 -16.10 3.44
N LEU A 191 -11.29 -16.04 2.83
CA LEU A 191 -10.17 -16.91 3.21
C LEU A 191 -9.67 -16.61 4.64
N PHE A 192 -9.63 -15.34 5.05
CA PHE A 192 -9.36 -14.98 6.44
C PHE A 192 -10.41 -15.58 7.40
N ALA A 193 -11.69 -15.51 7.05
CA ALA A 193 -12.79 -16.05 7.87
C ALA A 193 -12.67 -17.57 8.07
N VAL A 194 -12.02 -18.29 7.15
CA VAL A 194 -11.75 -19.74 7.29
C VAL A 194 -10.46 -20.02 8.05
N LEU A 195 -9.34 -19.36 7.70
CA LEU A 195 -8.02 -19.68 8.26
C LEU A 195 -7.81 -19.13 9.67
N LEU A 196 -8.43 -18.01 10.02
CA LEU A 196 -8.24 -17.38 11.32
C LEU A 196 -8.82 -18.23 12.48
N PRO A 197 -10.03 -18.83 12.38
CA PRO A 197 -10.50 -19.82 13.35
C PRO A 197 -9.59 -21.05 13.47
N VAL A 198 -9.06 -21.55 12.34
CA VAL A 198 -8.10 -22.67 12.34
C VAL A 198 -6.84 -22.31 13.11
N TYR A 199 -6.29 -21.12 12.89
CA TYR A 199 -5.14 -20.62 13.63
C TYR A 199 -5.40 -20.57 15.14
N PHE A 200 -6.53 -20.00 15.58
CA PHE A 200 -6.87 -19.90 17.00
C PHE A 200 -7.12 -21.27 17.64
N ARG A 201 -7.73 -22.21 16.92
CA ARG A 201 -7.90 -23.59 17.37
C ARG A 201 -6.56 -24.27 17.62
N LEU A 202 -5.60 -24.12 16.69
CA LEU A 202 -4.25 -24.68 16.85
C LEU A 202 -3.50 -24.00 18.01
N ALA A 203 -3.62 -22.68 18.14
CA ALA A 203 -3.04 -21.94 19.26
C ALA A 203 -3.61 -22.38 20.62
N ALA A 204 -4.92 -22.63 20.71
CA ALA A 204 -5.55 -23.16 21.91
C ALA A 204 -5.09 -24.59 22.23
N ARG A 205 -4.83 -25.41 21.20
CA ARG A 205 -4.36 -26.80 21.37
C ARG A 205 -2.91 -26.90 21.81
N HIS A 206 -2.02 -26.07 21.26
CA HIS A 206 -0.57 -26.21 21.44
C HIS A 206 0.03 -25.17 22.41
N GLY A 207 -0.75 -24.17 22.81
CA GLY A 207 -0.33 -23.12 23.74
C GLY A 207 0.82 -22.25 23.23
N VAL A 208 1.23 -21.29 24.06
CA VAL A 208 2.34 -20.38 23.76
C VAL A 208 3.69 -21.11 24.01
N PRO A 209 4.71 -20.93 23.16
CA PRO A 209 6.04 -21.51 23.40
C PRO A 209 6.66 -21.02 24.72
N THR A 210 7.33 -21.90 25.45
CA THR A 210 8.05 -21.55 26.68
C THR A 210 9.33 -20.77 26.34
N PRO A 211 9.52 -19.56 26.90
CA PRO A 211 10.78 -18.85 26.74
C PRO A 211 11.89 -19.67 27.41
N LYS A 212 12.90 -20.10 26.64
CA LYS A 212 14.13 -20.75 27.13
C LYS A 212 14.03 -22.18 27.68
N GLY A 213 12.88 -22.85 27.63
CA GLY A 213 12.78 -24.27 28.02
C GLY A 213 13.04 -24.56 29.51
N GLY A 214 13.02 -23.54 30.37
CA GLY A 214 13.11 -23.69 31.83
C GLY A 214 11.75 -23.61 32.52
N ALA A 215 11.74 -23.89 33.83
CA ALA A 215 10.59 -23.71 34.72
C ALA A 215 10.30 -22.21 34.95
N GLU A 216 9.82 -21.54 33.92
CA GLU A 216 9.33 -20.17 34.06
C GLU A 216 7.92 -20.17 34.69
N PRO A 217 7.58 -19.13 35.48
CA PRO A 217 6.26 -19.03 36.09
C PRO A 217 5.17 -19.05 35.02
N VAL A 218 4.16 -19.89 35.26
CA VAL A 218 2.97 -19.99 34.41
C VAL A 218 1.84 -19.24 35.09
N VAL A 219 1.34 -18.20 34.44
CA VAL A 219 0.18 -17.43 34.91
C VAL A 219 -1.01 -17.67 33.98
N PRO A 220 -2.26 -17.62 34.48
CA PRO A 220 -3.43 -17.61 33.60
C PRO A 220 -3.43 -16.36 32.72
N TYR A 221 -4.01 -16.46 31.53
CA TYR A 221 -4.14 -15.34 30.59
C TYR A 221 -4.92 -14.17 31.21
N TRP A 222 -6.05 -14.46 31.84
CA TRP A 222 -6.82 -13.50 32.62
C TRP A 222 -6.31 -13.43 34.07
N PRO A 223 -6.15 -12.24 34.67
CA PRO A 223 -6.38 -10.91 34.09
C PRO A 223 -5.14 -10.31 33.42
N PHE A 224 -3.94 -10.82 33.72
CA PHE A 224 -2.70 -10.09 33.51
C PHE A 224 -2.29 -9.93 32.04
N GLN A 225 -2.30 -11.01 31.26
CA GLN A 225 -1.95 -10.92 29.85
C GLN A 225 -3.09 -10.28 29.04
N ALA A 226 -4.33 -10.55 29.41
CA ALA A 226 -5.50 -9.89 28.82
C ALA A 226 -5.42 -8.36 28.96
N ALA A 227 -5.08 -7.85 30.15
CA ALA A 227 -4.92 -6.41 30.37
C ALA A 227 -3.84 -5.82 29.44
N ARG A 228 -2.66 -6.46 29.35
CA ARG A 228 -1.58 -5.98 28.47
C ARG A 228 -1.93 -6.01 26.99
N ASP A 229 -2.59 -7.08 26.54
CA ASP A 229 -3.05 -7.21 25.16
C ASP A 229 -4.02 -6.09 24.80
N ASN A 230 -5.02 -5.83 25.65
CA ASN A 230 -6.01 -4.79 25.41
C ASN A 230 -5.40 -3.39 25.51
N SER A 231 -4.59 -3.09 26.54
CA SER A 231 -3.93 -1.79 26.67
C SER A 231 -3.01 -1.49 25.50
N PHE A 232 -2.24 -2.49 25.04
CA PHE A 232 -1.35 -2.32 23.90
C PHE A 232 -2.13 -2.17 22.58
N ALA A 233 -3.16 -2.98 22.34
CA ALA A 233 -4.03 -2.82 21.18
C ALA A 233 -4.70 -1.44 21.16
N LEU A 234 -5.23 -0.97 22.29
CA LEU A 234 -5.81 0.37 22.41
C LEU A 234 -4.79 1.47 22.12
N LEU A 235 -3.55 1.35 22.60
CA LEU A 235 -2.50 2.31 22.28
C LEU A 235 -2.20 2.35 20.77
N VAL A 236 -2.12 1.19 20.12
CA VAL A 236 -1.89 1.08 18.68
C VAL A 236 -3.06 1.66 17.88
N LEU A 237 -4.29 1.38 18.29
CA LEU A 237 -5.49 1.95 17.67
C LEU A 237 -5.57 3.47 17.87
N ALA A 238 -5.24 3.98 19.05
CA ALA A 238 -5.19 5.41 19.32
C ALA A 238 -4.13 6.09 18.43
N ALA A 239 -2.97 5.46 18.24
CA ALA A 239 -1.96 5.95 17.32
C ALA A 239 -2.45 5.94 15.86
N LEU A 240 -3.12 4.88 15.42
CA LEU A 240 -3.73 4.82 14.08
C LEU A 240 -4.78 5.92 13.89
N PHE A 241 -5.65 6.13 14.88
CA PHE A 241 -6.67 7.18 14.85
C PHE A 241 -6.03 8.57 14.78
N GLY A 242 -4.99 8.81 15.60
CA GLY A 242 -4.23 10.05 15.56
C GLY A 242 -3.58 10.29 14.20
N VAL A 243 -2.95 9.27 13.61
CA VAL A 243 -2.36 9.37 12.27
C VAL A 243 -3.43 9.62 11.20
N ALA A 244 -4.57 8.94 11.26
CA ALA A 244 -5.66 9.11 10.30
C ALA A 244 -6.30 10.51 10.36
N LEU A 245 -6.33 11.15 11.54
CA LEU A 245 -6.82 12.51 11.71
C LEU A 245 -5.79 13.56 11.28
N LEU A 246 -4.51 13.36 11.64
CA LEU A 246 -3.44 14.33 11.37
C LEU A 246 -2.93 14.28 9.92
N PHE A 247 -3.05 13.12 9.28
CA PHE A 247 -2.58 12.89 7.92
C PHE A 247 -3.68 12.22 7.09
N PRO A 248 -4.75 12.94 6.69
CA PRO A 248 -5.81 12.34 5.89
C PRO A 248 -5.27 11.69 4.60
N ALA A 249 -5.81 10.53 4.24
CA ALA A 249 -5.47 9.85 3.00
C ALA A 249 -5.84 10.74 1.81
N ARG A 250 -4.95 10.84 0.83
CA ARG A 250 -5.20 11.64 -0.38
C ARG A 250 -5.81 10.78 -1.48
N LEU A 251 -6.33 11.44 -2.51
CA LEU A 251 -6.72 10.84 -3.78
C LEU A 251 -5.91 11.53 -4.87
N GLY A 252 -5.16 10.76 -5.66
CA GLY A 252 -4.40 11.30 -6.78
C GLY A 252 -5.28 11.67 -7.96
N GLU A 253 -4.67 12.19 -9.03
CA GLU A 253 -5.36 12.41 -10.31
C GLU A 253 -5.88 11.09 -10.87
N VAL A 254 -6.98 11.16 -11.62
CA VAL A 254 -7.58 10.00 -12.32
C VAL A 254 -6.52 9.30 -13.16
N ALA A 255 -6.54 7.97 -13.18
CA ALA A 255 -5.63 7.17 -13.98
C ALA A 255 -5.75 7.51 -15.48
N ASP A 256 -4.61 7.81 -16.11
CA ASP A 256 -4.49 8.00 -17.56
C ASP A 256 -3.38 7.08 -18.09
N PRO A 257 -3.70 6.07 -18.92
CA PRO A 257 -2.71 5.17 -19.50
C PRO A 257 -1.70 5.87 -20.43
N GLN A 258 -2.00 7.07 -20.92
CA GLN A 258 -1.18 7.79 -21.90
C GLN A 258 -0.01 8.56 -21.26
N VAL A 259 0.03 8.66 -19.93
CA VAL A 259 1.02 9.48 -19.21
C VAL A 259 1.94 8.62 -18.38
N THR A 260 3.25 8.88 -18.41
CA THR A 260 4.18 8.11 -17.58
C THR A 260 4.22 8.67 -16.15
N TYR A 261 3.55 8.00 -15.21
CA TYR A 261 3.62 8.34 -13.79
C TYR A 261 4.81 7.62 -13.12
N PRO A 262 5.65 8.32 -12.33
CA PRO A 262 6.82 7.73 -11.68
C PRO A 262 6.41 6.90 -10.45
N ALA A 263 5.60 5.86 -10.59
CA ALA A 263 5.09 5.07 -9.46
C ALA A 263 6.22 4.44 -8.63
N ARG A 264 6.07 4.48 -7.31
CA ARG A 264 6.86 3.71 -6.35
C ARG A 264 5.95 2.74 -5.60
N PRO A 265 6.37 1.49 -5.39
CA PRO A 265 5.61 0.62 -4.51
C PRO A 265 5.72 1.10 -3.07
N GLU A 266 4.88 0.51 -2.23
CA GLU A 266 4.81 0.76 -0.81
C GLU A 266 6.13 0.41 -0.12
N TRP A 267 6.41 1.03 1.03
CA TRP A 267 7.70 0.89 1.72
C TRP A 267 8.12 -0.57 1.98
N TYR A 268 7.15 -1.45 2.23
CA TYR A 268 7.40 -2.88 2.45
C TYR A 268 7.80 -3.66 1.18
N PHE A 269 7.65 -3.07 -0.01
CA PHE A 269 8.05 -3.62 -1.30
C PHE A 269 9.18 -2.83 -2.00
N LEU A 270 9.71 -1.75 -1.40
CA LEU A 270 10.80 -0.97 -1.98
C LEU A 270 12.06 -1.80 -2.26
N TRP A 271 12.39 -2.75 -1.38
CA TRP A 271 13.52 -3.66 -1.59
C TRP A 271 13.39 -4.44 -2.91
N LEU A 272 12.18 -4.85 -3.28
CA LEU A 272 11.93 -5.59 -4.51
C LEU A 272 12.14 -4.67 -5.70
N PHE A 273 11.57 -3.46 -5.67
CA PHE A 273 11.81 -2.43 -6.68
C PHE A 273 13.29 -2.14 -6.90
N GLN A 274 14.07 -2.00 -5.83
CA GLN A 274 15.51 -1.79 -5.95
C GLN A 274 16.22 -3.01 -6.55
N THR A 275 15.78 -4.22 -6.19
CA THR A 275 16.34 -5.46 -6.74
C THR A 275 16.18 -5.52 -8.26
N LEU A 276 15.05 -5.06 -8.81
CA LEU A 276 14.79 -5.05 -10.26
C LEU A 276 15.76 -4.20 -11.06
N LYS A 277 16.40 -3.20 -10.45
CA LYS A 277 17.41 -2.38 -11.15
C LYS A 277 18.68 -3.17 -11.48
N TYR A 278 18.97 -4.22 -10.71
CA TYR A 278 20.16 -5.07 -10.87
C TYR A 278 19.92 -6.27 -11.80
N PHE A 279 18.67 -6.72 -11.96
CA PHE A 279 18.32 -7.86 -12.79
C PHE A 279 17.59 -7.39 -14.06
N LYS A 280 18.26 -7.43 -15.22
CA LYS A 280 17.72 -6.98 -16.51
C LYS A 280 17.55 -8.13 -17.51
N GLY A 281 16.60 -7.98 -18.42
CA GLY A 281 16.37 -8.94 -19.51
C GLY A 281 15.95 -10.33 -18.97
N PRO A 282 16.50 -11.45 -19.49
CA PRO A 282 16.14 -12.79 -19.03
C PRO A 282 16.37 -13.04 -17.53
N LEU A 283 17.27 -12.29 -16.89
CA LEU A 283 17.56 -12.40 -15.46
C LEU A 283 16.54 -11.68 -14.57
N GLU A 284 15.64 -10.87 -15.14
CA GLU A 284 14.60 -10.18 -14.38
C GLU A 284 13.74 -11.14 -13.55
N VAL A 285 13.50 -12.35 -14.07
CA VAL A 285 12.80 -13.45 -13.36
C VAL A 285 13.48 -13.80 -12.04
N VAL A 286 14.81 -13.66 -11.95
CA VAL A 286 15.55 -13.95 -10.73
C VAL A 286 15.19 -12.94 -9.64
N GLY A 287 15.20 -11.65 -9.97
CA GLY A 287 14.85 -10.56 -9.04
C GLY A 287 13.36 -10.52 -8.69
N THR A 288 12.49 -10.79 -9.67
CA THR A 288 11.02 -10.69 -9.54
C THR A 288 10.37 -11.91 -8.91
N VAL A 289 10.83 -13.11 -9.25
CA VAL A 289 10.18 -14.38 -8.88
C VAL A 289 11.08 -15.20 -7.99
N VAL A 290 12.30 -15.53 -8.42
CA VAL A 290 13.13 -16.52 -7.71
C VAL A 290 13.52 -16.07 -6.31
N ILE A 291 14.06 -14.86 -6.15
CA ILE A 291 14.53 -14.36 -4.85
C ILE A 291 13.38 -14.23 -3.84
N PRO A 292 12.27 -13.53 -4.14
CA PRO A 292 11.16 -13.40 -3.19
C PRO A 292 10.55 -14.76 -2.80
N HIS A 293 10.36 -15.67 -3.76
CA HIS A 293 9.80 -16.99 -3.48
C HIS A 293 10.77 -17.87 -2.71
N ALA A 294 12.07 -17.80 -2.97
CA ALA A 294 13.08 -18.51 -2.18
C ALA A 294 13.07 -18.07 -0.72
N VAL A 295 13.01 -16.75 -0.45
CA VAL A 295 12.87 -16.22 0.91
C VAL A 295 11.58 -16.72 1.56
N ALA A 296 10.45 -16.66 0.83
CA ALA A 296 9.15 -17.11 1.32
C ALA A 296 9.16 -18.61 1.67
N VAL A 297 9.77 -19.46 0.83
CA VAL A 297 9.93 -20.90 1.04
C VAL A 297 10.82 -21.19 2.25
N VAL A 298 11.96 -20.50 2.38
CA VAL A 298 12.84 -20.65 3.55
C VAL A 298 12.09 -20.33 4.84
N VAL A 299 11.32 -19.23 4.87
CA VAL A 299 10.52 -18.84 6.03
C VAL A 299 9.41 -19.86 6.33
N ALA A 300 8.68 -20.33 5.31
CA ALA A 300 7.63 -21.33 5.46
C ALA A 300 8.19 -22.66 6.00
N LEU A 301 9.36 -23.08 5.53
CA LEU A 301 9.99 -24.35 5.88
C LEU A 301 10.87 -24.30 7.15
N LEU A 302 10.94 -23.17 7.86
CA LEU A 302 11.67 -23.07 9.14
C LEU A 302 11.40 -24.21 10.14
N PRO A 303 10.15 -24.69 10.35
CA PRO A 303 9.89 -25.84 11.22
C PRO A 303 10.70 -27.10 10.88
N PHE A 304 10.99 -27.31 9.60
CA PHE A 304 11.64 -28.52 9.08
C PHE A 304 13.16 -28.35 8.93
N LEU A 305 13.61 -27.10 8.82
CA LEU A 305 15.03 -26.74 8.70
C LEU A 305 15.71 -26.64 10.08
N ASP A 306 15.02 -26.10 11.10
CA ASP A 306 15.57 -25.95 12.45
C ASP A 306 15.49 -27.25 13.26
N ARG A 307 16.47 -28.14 13.06
CA ARG A 307 16.59 -29.42 13.79
C ARG A 307 17.34 -29.32 15.13
N GLY A 308 17.82 -28.13 15.51
CA GLY A 308 18.63 -27.98 16.72
C GLY A 308 17.80 -28.16 17.99
N GLU A 309 18.16 -29.11 18.84
CA GLU A 309 17.42 -29.41 20.08
C GLU A 309 17.52 -28.27 21.11
N SER A 310 18.72 -27.72 21.30
CA SER A 310 19.00 -26.74 22.35
C SER A 310 18.72 -25.28 21.94
N TRP A 311 18.37 -24.46 22.94
CA TRP A 311 18.18 -23.01 22.80
C TRP A 311 19.50 -22.24 22.58
N SER A 312 20.66 -22.84 22.81
CA SER A 312 21.99 -22.23 22.62
C SER A 312 22.78 -22.82 21.45
N GLY A 313 22.23 -23.82 20.77
CA GLY A 313 22.91 -24.60 19.74
C GLY A 313 23.08 -23.88 18.40
N LEU A 314 23.92 -24.45 17.55
CA LEU A 314 24.27 -23.95 16.22
C LEU A 314 23.04 -23.71 15.34
N GLY A 315 22.01 -24.56 15.42
CA GLY A 315 20.75 -24.37 14.69
C GLY A 315 20.05 -23.04 14.99
N ARG A 316 20.10 -22.55 16.24
CA ARG A 316 19.50 -21.24 16.58
C ARG A 316 20.30 -20.10 15.97
N ARG A 317 21.63 -20.19 16.05
CA ARG A 317 22.53 -19.19 15.49
C ARG A 317 22.36 -19.11 13.97
N ALA A 318 22.20 -20.25 13.30
CA ALA A 318 21.91 -20.32 11.87
C ALA A 318 20.58 -19.64 11.53
N VAL A 319 19.48 -19.96 12.24
CA VAL A 319 18.18 -19.31 12.01
C VAL A 319 18.23 -17.81 12.26
N LEU A 320 18.87 -17.37 13.35
CA LEU A 320 19.02 -15.94 13.64
C LEU A 320 19.91 -15.25 12.61
N GLY A 321 20.94 -15.93 12.09
CA GLY A 321 21.79 -15.43 11.00
C GLY A 321 21.01 -15.28 9.69
N ILE A 322 20.17 -16.26 9.33
CA ILE A 322 19.28 -16.19 8.15
C ILE A 322 18.27 -15.05 8.32
N LEU A 323 17.65 -14.93 9.50
CA LEU A 323 16.72 -13.84 9.80
C LEU A 323 17.43 -12.48 9.69
N ALA A 324 18.63 -12.35 10.25
CA ALA A 324 19.42 -11.13 10.17
C ALA A 324 19.77 -10.79 8.71
N LEU A 325 20.17 -11.79 7.90
CA LEU A 325 20.43 -11.60 6.47
C LEU A 325 19.19 -11.07 5.73
N ILE A 326 18.02 -11.68 5.97
CA ILE A 326 16.75 -11.27 5.34
C ILE A 326 16.40 -9.83 5.75
N VAL A 327 16.45 -9.52 7.05
CA VAL A 327 16.09 -8.20 7.57
C VAL A 327 17.08 -7.13 7.10
N CYS A 328 18.38 -7.40 7.17
CA CYS A 328 19.41 -6.47 6.71
C CYS A 328 19.36 -6.27 5.19
N GLY A 329 19.12 -7.31 4.40
CA GLY A 329 18.95 -7.21 2.96
C GLY A 329 17.72 -6.39 2.57
N TRP A 330 16.58 -6.66 3.23
CA TRP A 330 15.36 -5.88 3.05
C TRP A 330 15.57 -4.40 3.40
N ALA A 331 16.19 -4.12 4.56
CA ALA A 331 16.41 -2.76 5.04
C ALA A 331 17.41 -1.99 4.16
N SER A 332 18.52 -2.62 3.76
CA SER A 332 19.56 -1.97 2.95
C SER A 332 19.04 -1.64 1.55
N LEU A 333 18.35 -2.56 0.89
CA LEU A 333 17.77 -2.32 -0.43
C LEU A 333 16.66 -1.26 -0.39
N SER A 334 15.82 -1.27 0.65
CA SER A 334 14.79 -0.23 0.83
C SER A 334 15.42 1.14 1.09
N ALA A 335 16.49 1.20 1.90
CA ALA A 335 17.22 2.44 2.16
C ALA A 335 17.93 2.97 0.91
N LEU A 336 18.50 2.08 0.08
CA LEU A 336 19.09 2.46 -1.21
C LEU A 336 18.04 3.03 -2.17
N ALA A 337 16.85 2.43 -2.24
CA ALA A 337 15.75 2.97 -3.05
C ALA A 337 15.40 4.41 -2.62
N LEU A 338 15.20 4.62 -1.32
CA LEU A 338 14.89 5.93 -0.77
C LEU A 338 16.02 6.94 -1.01
N TRP A 339 17.27 6.50 -0.88
CA TRP A 339 18.44 7.35 -1.12
C TRP A 339 18.55 7.79 -2.58
N GLU A 340 18.27 6.91 -3.53
CA GLU A 340 18.22 7.27 -4.95
C GLU A 340 17.06 8.21 -5.27
N ASP A 341 15.90 8.01 -4.65
CA ASP A 341 14.74 8.89 -4.81
C ASP A 341 15.02 10.29 -4.28
N LEU A 342 15.73 10.41 -3.14
CA LEU A 342 16.17 11.70 -2.59
C LEU A 342 17.14 12.41 -3.54
N LYS A 343 18.03 11.69 -4.23
CA LYS A 343 19.04 12.28 -5.13
C LYS A 343 18.52 12.60 -6.52
N SER A 344 17.55 11.84 -7.03
CA SER A 344 17.04 11.96 -8.40
C SER A 344 16.02 13.07 -8.60
N GLY A 345 15.66 13.81 -7.54
CA GLY A 345 14.56 14.78 -7.59
C GLY A 345 13.19 14.13 -7.73
N HIS A 346 13.08 12.82 -7.46
CA HIS A 346 11.85 12.05 -7.59
C HIS A 346 10.71 12.64 -6.73
N PHE A 347 11.00 13.03 -5.48
CA PHE A 347 10.01 13.67 -4.61
C PHE A 347 9.54 15.02 -5.14
N ALA A 348 10.43 15.78 -5.79
CA ALA A 348 10.04 17.04 -6.43
C ALA A 348 9.13 16.79 -7.63
N GLU A 349 9.35 15.71 -8.39
CA GLU A 349 8.46 15.30 -9.47
C GLU A 349 7.10 14.81 -8.97
N LEU A 350 7.08 13.97 -7.92
CA LEU A 350 5.83 13.53 -7.27
C LEU A 350 5.03 14.70 -6.70
N ALA A 351 5.70 15.70 -6.12
CA ALA A 351 5.03 16.89 -5.59
C ALA A 351 4.27 17.67 -6.67
N LEU A 352 4.66 17.57 -7.95
CA LEU A 352 3.89 18.15 -9.06
C LEU A 352 2.58 17.39 -9.30
N TRP A 353 2.62 16.05 -9.21
CA TRP A 353 1.42 15.20 -9.34
C TRP A 353 0.48 15.34 -8.15
N GLU A 354 1.01 15.58 -6.95
CA GLU A 354 0.23 15.74 -5.72
C GLU A 354 -0.15 17.20 -5.42
N ALA A 355 0.27 18.15 -6.24
CA ALA A 355 -0.06 19.56 -6.04
C ALA A 355 -1.59 19.74 -6.05
N THR A 356 -2.10 20.54 -5.12
CA THR A 356 -3.47 21.06 -5.13
C THR A 356 -3.45 22.48 -5.70
N PRO A 357 -4.46 22.90 -6.49
CA PRO A 357 -4.56 24.29 -6.93
C PRO A 357 -4.61 25.25 -5.73
N ASP A 358 -3.84 26.34 -5.77
CA ASP A 358 -3.86 27.35 -4.70
C ASP A 358 -5.12 28.22 -4.83
N GLU A 359 -6.15 27.93 -4.02
CA GLU A 359 -7.40 28.67 -3.99
C GLU A 359 -7.21 30.16 -3.64
N GLY A 360 -7.91 31.03 -4.37
CA GLY A 360 -7.87 32.47 -4.16
C GLY A 360 -6.62 33.19 -4.70
N TRP A 361 -5.71 32.48 -5.37
CA TRP A 361 -4.58 33.10 -6.06
C TRP A 361 -5.03 33.82 -7.35
N ASP A 362 -4.45 35.00 -7.63
CA ASP A 362 -4.77 35.81 -8.82
C ASP A 362 -4.16 35.21 -10.10
N VAL A 363 -4.80 34.14 -10.58
CA VAL A 363 -4.45 33.44 -11.82
C VAL A 363 -4.53 34.39 -13.02
N GLU A 364 -5.57 35.22 -13.09
CA GLU A 364 -5.83 36.08 -14.24
C GLU A 364 -4.79 37.20 -14.36
N GLY A 365 -4.45 37.85 -13.24
CA GLY A 365 -3.39 38.85 -13.17
C GLY A 365 -2.03 38.25 -13.56
N CYS A 366 -1.70 37.08 -12.99
CA CYS A 366 -0.46 36.38 -13.31
C CYS A 366 -0.37 36.00 -14.80
N TYR A 367 -1.45 35.46 -15.38
CA TYR A 367 -1.49 35.09 -16.79
C TYR A 367 -1.27 36.32 -17.68
N LYS A 368 -1.93 37.44 -17.39
CA LYS A 368 -1.78 38.69 -18.16
C LYS A 368 -0.37 39.24 -18.10
N GLU A 369 0.27 39.17 -16.95
CA GLU A 369 1.62 39.72 -16.74
C GLU A 369 2.70 38.83 -17.37
N LYS A 370 2.61 37.50 -17.18
CA LYS A 370 3.72 36.58 -17.44
C LYS A 370 3.53 35.70 -18.67
N CYS A 371 2.29 35.35 -19.02
CA CYS A 371 1.99 34.33 -20.04
C CYS A 371 1.43 34.94 -21.34
N ALA A 372 0.60 35.97 -21.23
CA ALA A 372 -0.19 36.51 -22.34
C ALA A 372 0.66 37.16 -23.45
N LYS A 373 1.92 37.51 -23.17
CA LYS A 373 2.85 38.02 -24.20
C LYS A 373 3.11 36.98 -25.30
N CYS A 374 3.21 35.71 -24.92
CA CYS A 374 3.50 34.62 -25.86
C CYS A 374 2.23 33.88 -26.28
N HIS A 375 1.31 33.65 -25.33
CA HIS A 375 0.09 32.86 -25.56
C HIS A 375 -1.14 33.67 -25.97
N GLY A 376 -1.05 35.00 -25.97
CA GLY A 376 -2.20 35.87 -26.15
C GLY A 376 -3.14 35.93 -24.95
N ARG A 377 -4.13 36.82 -25.03
CA ARG A 377 -5.15 36.95 -23.96
C ARG A 377 -6.25 35.90 -24.09
N ASP A 378 -6.45 35.43 -25.30
CA ASP A 378 -7.38 34.40 -25.77
C ASP A 378 -6.77 32.99 -25.76
N GLY A 379 -5.46 32.87 -25.51
CA GLY A 379 -4.78 31.57 -25.46
C GLY A 379 -4.37 31.03 -26.82
N ALA A 380 -4.57 31.78 -27.91
CA ALA A 380 -4.32 31.32 -29.28
C ALA A 380 -2.84 31.11 -29.62
N GLY A 381 -1.92 31.69 -28.85
CA GLY A 381 -0.49 31.70 -29.22
C GLY A 381 -0.22 32.68 -30.37
N TYR A 382 0.80 33.52 -30.22
CA TYR A 382 1.17 34.52 -31.24
C TYR A 382 2.52 34.26 -31.91
N LEU A 383 3.19 33.16 -31.54
CA LEU A 383 4.47 32.74 -32.12
C LEU A 383 4.32 31.31 -32.69
N ASP A 384 4.99 31.02 -33.79
CA ASP A 384 4.95 29.71 -34.47
C ASP A 384 5.38 28.55 -33.55
N SER A 385 6.19 28.85 -32.53
CA SER A 385 6.70 27.90 -31.54
C SER A 385 5.85 27.81 -30.27
N THR A 386 4.86 28.69 -30.09
CA THR A 386 3.99 28.71 -28.91
C THR A 386 2.73 27.84 -29.09
N PRO A 387 2.38 27.00 -28.10
CA PRO A 387 1.11 26.28 -28.06
C PRO A 387 -0.11 27.20 -28.22
N ASP A 388 -0.98 26.84 -29.16
CA ASP A 388 -2.35 27.33 -29.25
C ASP A 388 -3.23 26.50 -28.32
N PHE A 389 -3.63 27.10 -27.20
CA PHE A 389 -4.48 26.49 -26.19
C PHE A 389 -5.96 26.54 -26.54
N THR A 390 -6.34 27.07 -27.71
CA THR A 390 -7.71 26.98 -28.22
C THR A 390 -7.90 25.74 -29.09
N LEU A 391 -6.82 25.15 -29.64
CA LEU A 391 -6.93 24.01 -30.52
C LEU A 391 -7.29 22.72 -29.77
N PRO A 392 -8.31 21.95 -30.23
CA PRO A 392 -8.73 20.72 -29.58
C PRO A 392 -7.62 19.66 -29.49
N GLU A 393 -6.64 19.66 -30.39
CA GLU A 393 -5.50 18.73 -30.37
C GLU A 393 -4.63 18.84 -29.11
N TYR A 394 -4.63 20.01 -28.43
CA TYR A 394 -3.92 20.19 -27.16
C TYR A 394 -4.68 19.60 -25.96
N TRP A 395 -5.99 19.37 -26.09
CA TRP A 395 -6.88 18.98 -25.00
C TRP A 395 -7.50 17.59 -25.16
N LYS A 396 -7.87 17.20 -26.39
CA LYS A 396 -8.43 15.90 -26.76
C LYS A 396 -7.39 14.76 -26.70
N GLY A 397 -6.09 15.11 -26.65
CA GLY A 397 -4.98 14.17 -26.57
C GLY A 397 -4.09 14.40 -25.35
N ALA A 398 -4.52 13.93 -24.17
CA ALA A 398 -3.64 13.51 -23.07
C ALA A 398 -2.36 14.33 -22.80
N ARG A 399 -2.49 15.62 -22.51
CA ARG A 399 -1.48 16.28 -21.65
C ARG A 399 -1.95 16.15 -20.21
N SER A 400 -1.20 15.38 -19.41
CA SER A 400 -1.36 15.45 -17.95
C SER A 400 -1.16 16.90 -17.52
N ASP A 401 -1.95 17.36 -16.55
CA ASP A 401 -1.77 18.69 -15.95
C ASP A 401 -0.33 18.86 -15.49
N VAL A 402 0.29 17.79 -14.99
CA VAL A 402 1.70 17.76 -14.60
C VAL A 402 2.67 18.10 -15.74
N ARG A 403 2.39 17.72 -16.99
CA ARG A 403 3.25 18.12 -18.11
C ARG A 403 3.19 19.62 -18.34
N LEU A 404 2.00 20.23 -18.21
CA LEU A 404 1.82 21.67 -18.33
C LEU A 404 2.44 22.41 -17.13
N ILE A 405 2.23 21.91 -15.90
CA ILE A 405 2.88 22.40 -14.68
C ILE A 405 4.40 22.36 -14.83
N LYS A 406 4.96 21.24 -15.32
CA LYS A 406 6.40 21.09 -15.54
C LYS A 406 6.92 22.06 -16.61
N ALA A 407 6.16 22.28 -17.68
CA ALA A 407 6.50 23.27 -18.70
C ALA A 407 6.49 24.71 -18.13
N ILE A 408 5.51 25.06 -17.30
CA ILE A 408 5.44 26.36 -16.62
C ILE A 408 6.64 26.55 -15.70
N LEU A 409 6.92 25.57 -14.83
CA LEU A 409 7.96 25.72 -13.82
C LEU A 409 9.37 25.64 -14.44
N LYS A 410 9.61 24.67 -15.32
CA LYS A 410 10.96 24.38 -15.84
C LYS A 410 11.25 24.97 -17.23
N GLY A 411 10.26 25.58 -17.87
CA GLY A 411 10.35 26.00 -19.27
C GLY A 411 10.38 24.80 -20.22
N ILE A 412 10.49 25.09 -21.52
CA ILE A 412 10.66 24.07 -22.57
C ILE A 412 12.09 24.16 -23.09
N PRO A 413 13.00 23.23 -22.72
CA PRO A 413 14.33 23.21 -23.29
C PRO A 413 14.24 22.66 -24.72
N ASN A 414 14.20 23.55 -25.71
CA ASN A 414 14.29 23.17 -27.12
C ASN A 414 15.32 24.03 -27.83
N GLU A 415 16.47 23.42 -28.15
CA GLU A 415 17.58 24.09 -28.83
C GLU A 415 17.20 24.57 -30.24
N ASN A 416 16.17 23.98 -30.85
CA ASN A 416 15.67 24.34 -32.17
C ASN A 416 14.72 25.56 -32.16
N ILE A 417 14.33 26.06 -30.98
CA ILE A 417 13.49 27.27 -30.85
C ILE A 417 14.43 28.45 -30.55
N PRO A 418 14.27 29.62 -31.21
CA PRO A 418 15.00 30.84 -30.88
C PRO A 418 14.88 31.19 -29.39
N GLU A 419 15.95 31.71 -28.79
CA GLU A 419 16.00 31.93 -27.34
C GLU A 419 14.92 32.90 -26.82
N ASP A 420 14.53 33.86 -27.66
CA ASP A 420 13.46 34.84 -27.41
C ASP A 420 12.04 34.28 -27.56
N GLU A 421 11.90 33.13 -28.23
CA GLU A 421 10.65 32.38 -28.37
C GLU A 421 10.53 31.20 -27.39
N ARG A 422 11.60 30.86 -26.67
CA ARG A 422 11.57 29.78 -25.66
C ARG A 422 10.73 30.19 -24.47
N MET A 423 9.87 29.28 -24.03
CA MET A 423 9.12 29.46 -22.78
C MET A 423 10.11 29.53 -21.59
N PRO A 424 10.14 30.64 -20.84
CA PRO A 424 11.01 30.78 -19.69
C PRO A 424 10.56 29.89 -18.53
N ALA A 425 11.49 29.56 -17.63
CA ALA A 425 11.22 28.78 -16.43
C ALA A 425 10.71 29.69 -15.30
N PHE A 426 9.51 29.40 -14.77
CA PHE A 426 8.92 30.16 -13.66
C PHE A 426 9.09 29.49 -12.28
N GLU A 427 9.93 28.47 -12.14
CA GLU A 427 10.14 27.74 -10.87
C GLU A 427 10.62 28.61 -9.69
N LYS A 428 11.20 29.79 -9.96
CA LYS A 428 11.60 30.76 -8.93
C LYS A 428 10.49 31.73 -8.53
N GLU A 429 9.43 31.82 -9.34
CA GLU A 429 8.34 32.79 -9.20
C GLU A 429 7.02 32.13 -8.81
N LEU A 430 6.80 30.87 -9.22
CA LEU A 430 5.56 30.14 -9.03
C LEU A 430 5.78 28.85 -8.24
N THR A 431 4.87 28.57 -7.31
CA THR A 431 4.78 27.26 -6.65
C THR A 431 4.12 26.23 -7.57
N PRO A 432 4.28 24.92 -7.31
CA PRO A 432 3.52 23.89 -8.00
C PRO A 432 1.99 24.06 -7.89
N GLY A 433 1.49 24.55 -6.75
CA GLY A 433 0.06 24.83 -6.54
C GLY A 433 -0.44 25.98 -7.40
N GLN A 434 0.33 27.07 -7.51
CA GLN A 434 0.05 28.18 -8.42
C GLN A 434 0.11 27.76 -9.88
N ALA A 435 1.14 27.00 -10.27
CA ALA A 435 1.23 26.46 -11.62
C ALA A 435 0.05 25.53 -11.94
N LYS A 436 -0.42 24.72 -10.98
CA LYS A 436 -1.63 23.90 -11.16
C LYS A 436 -2.90 24.74 -11.26
N ALA A 437 -3.05 25.77 -10.44
CA ALA A 437 -4.17 26.72 -10.54
C ALA A 437 -4.19 27.41 -11.92
N MET A 438 -3.02 27.77 -12.47
CA MET A 438 -2.90 28.30 -13.83
C MET A 438 -3.41 27.31 -14.88
N VAL A 439 -3.02 26.04 -14.78
CA VAL A 439 -3.47 24.99 -15.70
C VAL A 439 -4.98 24.79 -15.61
N VAL A 440 -5.50 24.60 -14.39
CA VAL A 440 -6.89 24.21 -14.16
C VAL A 440 -7.86 25.37 -14.40
N TRP A 441 -7.56 26.58 -13.94
CA TRP A 441 -8.53 27.70 -13.98
C TRP A 441 -8.32 28.67 -15.14
N LYS A 442 -7.21 28.56 -15.89
CA LYS A 442 -6.97 29.43 -17.04
C LYS A 442 -6.72 28.68 -18.33
N LEU A 443 -5.79 27.73 -18.33
CA LEU A 443 -5.42 27.04 -19.57
C LEU A 443 -6.52 26.07 -20.03
N ARG A 444 -7.03 25.20 -19.14
CA ARG A 444 -8.10 24.24 -19.45
C ARG A 444 -9.38 24.91 -20.00
N PRO A 445 -9.88 26.02 -19.43
CA PRO A 445 -11.04 26.73 -19.98
C PRO A 445 -10.89 27.22 -21.44
N PHE A 446 -9.66 27.49 -21.93
CA PHE A 446 -9.49 27.85 -23.34
C PHE A 446 -9.89 26.71 -24.29
N GLY A 447 -9.64 25.46 -23.90
CA GLY A 447 -10.06 24.28 -24.66
C GLY A 447 -11.56 23.99 -24.55
N GLU A 448 -12.17 24.22 -23.38
CA GLU A 448 -13.60 24.01 -23.19
C GLU A 448 -14.47 25.03 -23.94
N ALA A 449 -13.94 26.24 -24.14
CA ALA A 449 -14.59 27.28 -24.94
C ALA A 449 -14.61 26.94 -26.44
N SER A 450 -13.52 26.37 -26.97
CA SER A 450 -13.42 26.01 -28.40
C SER A 450 -14.18 24.74 -28.79
N GLU A 451 -14.53 23.87 -27.83
CA GLU A 451 -15.44 22.74 -28.10
C GLU A 451 -16.92 23.13 -28.19
N LYS A 452 -17.28 24.35 -27.77
CA LYS A 452 -18.66 24.87 -27.80
C LYS A 452 -18.97 25.72 -29.04
N GLU A 453 -17.95 26.09 -29.81
CA GLU A 453 -18.06 26.72 -31.14
C GLU A 453 -17.91 25.67 -32.25
#